data_AF-A0A0C3HU46-F1
#
_entry.id   AF-A0A0C3HU46-F1
#
_cell.length_a   1.000
_cell.length_b   1.000
_cell.length_c   1.000
_cell.angle_alpha   90.00
_cell.angle_beta   90.00
_cell.angle_gamma   90.00
#
_symmetry.space_group_name_H-M   'P 1'
#
loop_
_entity.id
_entity.type
_entity.pdbx_description
1 polymer ?
#
loop_
_entity_poly.entity_id
_entity_poly.type
_entity_poly.pdbx_seq_one_letter_code
_entity_poly.pdbx_strand_id
1 'polypeptide(L)'
;MPDRMPSLESCKEMLEHAEKMTISIRRMQETIVAQKHAAADQRMREQGAKAMGEYEDDVSMYGDDRQSQVFGGADGKKRRGRAAPPGRCHSCNRAETPEWRRGPDGARTLCNACGLHYAKLTRKNTMKQSQGSSSGSSLRPKSMEGQTSPRR
;
A
#
# COMPACT_ATOMS: atom_id res chain seq x y z
N MET A 1 1.99 -11.10 49.36
CA MET A 1 1.45 -10.08 48.45
C MET A 1 0.10 -10.60 47.98
N PRO A 2 -1.05 -9.98 48.33
CA PRO A 2 -2.31 -10.50 47.85
C PRO A 2 -2.41 -10.19 46.35
N ASP A 3 -2.50 -11.25 45.54
CA ASP A 3 -2.83 -11.20 44.12
C ASP A 3 -4.07 -10.33 43.92
N ARG A 4 -3.92 -9.27 43.12
CA ARG A 4 -5.06 -8.44 42.70
C ARG A 4 -5.86 -9.25 41.69
N MET A 5 -6.72 -10.13 42.20
CA MET A 5 -7.74 -10.80 41.41
C MET A 5 -8.64 -9.74 40.76
N PRO A 6 -9.02 -9.91 39.48
CA PRO A 6 -9.96 -9.03 38.81
C PRO A 6 -11.31 -9.05 39.56
N SER A 7 -11.94 -7.88 39.66
CA SER A 7 -13.25 -7.76 40.28
C SER A 7 -14.29 -8.53 39.46
N LEU A 8 -15.36 -9.00 40.12
CA LEU A 8 -16.47 -9.67 39.43
C LEU A 8 -17.09 -8.79 38.33
N GLU A 9 -17.08 -7.48 38.51
CA GLU A 9 -17.54 -6.51 37.51
C GLU A 9 -16.64 -6.48 36.27
N SER A 10 -15.32 -6.45 36.47
CA SER A 10 -14.35 -6.53 35.37
C SER A 10 -14.48 -7.84 34.59
N CYS A 11 -14.72 -8.96 35.28
CA CYS A 11 -14.98 -10.24 34.63
C CYS A 11 -16.27 -10.22 33.77
N LYS A 12 -17.33 -9.54 34.24
CA LYS A 12 -18.58 -9.40 33.47
C LYS A 12 -18.39 -8.53 32.23
N GLU A 13 -17.66 -7.42 32.34
CA GLU A 13 -17.34 -6.56 31.20
C GLU A 13 -16.50 -7.30 30.14
N MET A 14 -15.54 -8.12 30.58
CA MET A 14 -14.76 -8.97 29.68
C MET A 14 -15.63 -9.98 28.92
N LEU A 15 -16.62 -10.58 29.59
CA LEU A 15 -17.57 -11.51 28.95
C LEU A 15 -18.45 -10.79 27.92
N GLU A 16 -18.99 -9.61 28.26
CA GLU A 16 -19.79 -8.81 27.32
C GLU A 16 -18.98 -8.40 26.10
N HIS A 17 -17.71 -8.03 26.29
CA HIS A 17 -16.81 -7.71 25.18
C HIS A 17 -16.52 -8.93 24.31
N ALA A 18 -16.33 -10.11 24.92
CA ALA A 18 -16.14 -11.37 24.18
C ALA A 18 -17.37 -11.73 23.33
N GLU A 19 -18.58 -11.51 23.84
CA GLU A 19 -19.82 -11.70 23.08
C GLU A 19 -19.90 -10.75 21.90
N LYS A 20 -19.60 -9.45 22.10
CA LYS A 20 -19.57 -8.45 21.02
C LYS A 20 -18.58 -8.84 19.92
N MET A 21 -17.36 -9.26 20.30
CA MET A 21 -16.36 -9.72 19.33
C MET A 21 -16.85 -10.94 18.55
N THR A 22 -17.49 -11.90 19.22
CA THR A 22 -18.05 -13.10 18.58
C THR A 22 -19.14 -12.74 17.57
N ILE A 23 -20.04 -11.83 17.92
CA ILE A 23 -21.10 -11.35 17.02
C ILE A 23 -20.50 -10.64 15.81
N SER A 24 -19.49 -9.77 16.01
CA SER A 24 -18.81 -9.09 14.91
C SER A 24 -18.14 -10.07 13.95
N ILE A 25 -17.51 -11.12 14.46
CA ILE A 25 -16.89 -12.17 13.64
C ILE A 25 -17.94 -12.92 12.82
N ARG A 26 -19.08 -13.29 13.43
CA ARG A 26 -20.18 -13.96 12.73
C ARG A 26 -20.73 -13.11 11.58
N ARG A 27 -20.94 -11.81 11.80
CA ARG A 27 -21.38 -10.88 10.74
C ARG A 27 -20.37 -10.75 9.60
N MET A 28 -19.07 -10.74 9.91
CA MET A 28 -18.03 -10.75 8.88
C MET A 28 -18.06 -12.05 8.06
N GLN A 29 -18.25 -13.20 8.72
CA GLN A 29 -18.38 -14.49 8.06
C GLN A 29 -19.59 -14.52 7.10
N GLU A 30 -20.75 -14.04 7.54
CA GLU A 30 -21.96 -13.94 6.72
C GLU A 30 -21.73 -13.06 5.49
N THR A 31 -21.06 -11.92 5.66
CA THR A 31 -20.74 -11.01 4.55
C THR A 31 -19.81 -11.67 3.53
N ILE A 32 -18.79 -12.42 3.98
CA ILE A 32 -17.86 -13.13 3.09
C ILE A 32 -18.60 -14.20 2.28
N VAL A 33 -19.49 -14.95 2.93
CA VAL A 33 -20.30 -15.97 2.25
C VAL A 33 -21.21 -15.32 1.21
N ALA A 34 -21.94 -14.26 1.58
CA ALA A 34 -22.80 -13.52 0.67
C ALA A 34 -22.03 -12.96 -0.55
N GLN A 35 -20.83 -12.43 -0.35
CA GLN A 35 -19.96 -11.95 -1.43
C GLN A 35 -19.54 -13.08 -2.40
N LYS A 36 -19.24 -14.27 -1.87
CA LYS A 36 -18.91 -15.44 -2.70
C LYS A 36 -20.11 -15.89 -3.53
N HIS A 37 -21.30 -15.93 -2.94
CA HIS A 37 -22.54 -16.25 -3.66
C HIS A 37 -22.84 -15.21 -4.74
N ALA A 38 -22.80 -13.92 -4.42
CA ALA A 38 -23.00 -12.85 -5.41
C ALA A 38 -21.98 -12.88 -6.55
N ALA A 39 -20.72 -13.20 -6.27
CA ALA A 39 -19.69 -13.37 -7.30
C ALA A 39 -19.94 -14.60 -8.20
N ALA A 40 -20.53 -15.68 -7.66
CA ALA A 40 -20.93 -16.84 -8.45
C ALA A 40 -22.14 -16.51 -9.35
N ASP A 41 -23.13 -15.80 -8.82
CA ASP A 41 -24.32 -15.35 -9.58
C ASP A 41 -23.93 -14.38 -10.70
N GLN A 42 -22.97 -13.48 -10.44
CA GLN A 42 -22.46 -12.57 -11.47
C GLN A 42 -21.73 -13.31 -12.59
N ARG A 43 -20.93 -14.33 -12.26
CA ARG A 43 -20.27 -15.20 -13.28
C ARG A 43 -21.30 -15.96 -14.11
N MET A 44 -22.36 -16.45 -13.48
CA MET A 44 -23.43 -17.16 -14.20
C MET A 44 -24.20 -16.20 -15.12
N ARG A 45 -24.44 -14.95 -14.69
CA ARG A 45 -25.10 -13.93 -15.52
C ARG A 45 -24.22 -13.47 -16.70
N GLU A 46 -22.91 -13.32 -16.50
CA GLU A 46 -21.95 -13.00 -17.58
C GLU A 46 -21.81 -14.14 -18.59
N GLN A 47 -21.85 -15.41 -18.14
CA GLN A 47 -21.84 -16.56 -19.04
C GLN A 47 -23.20 -16.76 -19.74
N GLY A 48 -24.32 -16.51 -19.05
CA GLY A 48 -25.67 -16.56 -19.61
C GLY A 48 -25.94 -15.44 -20.63
N ALA A 49 -25.38 -14.24 -20.43
CA ALA A 49 -25.44 -13.16 -21.41
C ALA A 49 -24.65 -13.47 -22.69
N LYS A 50 -23.59 -14.29 -22.61
CA LYS A 50 -22.86 -14.80 -23.78
C LYS A 50 -23.59 -15.92 -24.52
N ALA A 51 -24.52 -16.63 -23.87
CA ALA A 51 -25.32 -17.67 -24.49
C ALA A 51 -26.50 -17.14 -25.33
N MET A 52 -26.69 -15.82 -25.40
CA MET A 52 -27.76 -15.14 -26.15
C MET A 52 -27.20 -14.03 -27.06
N GLY A 53 -25.99 -14.22 -27.61
CA GLY A 53 -25.32 -13.21 -28.44
C GLY A 53 -24.55 -13.78 -29.62
N GLU A 54 -24.94 -14.95 -30.13
CA GLU A 54 -24.37 -15.57 -31.33
C GLU A 54 -25.37 -15.44 -32.50
N TYR A 55 -25.60 -14.20 -32.98
CA TYR A 55 -26.18 -13.94 -34.29
C TYR A 55 -25.78 -12.53 -34.76
N GLU A 56 -25.14 -12.50 -35.94
CA GLU A 56 -24.72 -11.35 -36.77
C GLU A 56 -23.43 -10.61 -36.44
N ASP A 57 -22.31 -11.29 -36.71
CA ASP A 57 -21.11 -10.74 -37.35
C ASP A 57 -21.36 -10.69 -38.87
N ASP A 58 -21.78 -9.55 -39.42
CA ASP A 58 -21.49 -9.08 -40.79
C ASP A 58 -22.16 -7.70 -40.99
N VAL A 59 -21.37 -6.62 -41.05
CA VAL A 59 -21.50 -5.46 -41.98
C VAL A 59 -20.39 -4.48 -41.60
N SER A 60 -19.22 -4.71 -42.21
CA SER A 60 -18.18 -3.71 -42.42
C SER A 60 -18.45 -3.04 -43.77
N MET A 61 -18.99 -1.82 -43.79
CA MET A 61 -19.11 -1.03 -45.01
C MET A 61 -18.87 0.45 -44.66
N TYR A 62 -18.02 1.11 -45.45
CA TYR A 62 -17.50 2.48 -45.35
C TYR A 62 -16.29 2.67 -44.42
N GLY A 63 -15.10 2.51 -45.01
CA GLY A 63 -13.86 3.08 -44.49
C GLY A 63 -13.75 4.58 -44.73
N ASP A 64 -12.78 5.20 -44.06
CA ASP A 64 -12.10 6.40 -44.54
C ASP A 64 -10.65 6.39 -44.06
N ASP A 65 -9.78 6.67 -45.02
CA ASP A 65 -8.33 6.61 -44.96
C ASP A 65 -7.80 8.03 -44.75
N ARG A 66 -7.18 8.32 -43.60
CA ARG A 66 -6.33 9.52 -43.44
C ARG A 66 -5.05 9.21 -42.67
N GLN A 67 -4.06 8.77 -43.45
CA GLN A 67 -2.62 8.92 -43.26
C GLN A 67 -2.17 10.16 -42.44
N SER A 68 -1.29 9.97 -41.44
CA SER A 68 -0.16 10.87 -41.16
C SER A 68 0.88 10.28 -40.19
N GLN A 69 1.98 9.80 -40.78
CA GLN A 69 3.38 10.04 -40.42
C GLN A 69 3.94 9.78 -38.99
N VAL A 70 4.82 8.77 -38.98
CA VAL A 70 5.91 8.44 -38.05
C VAL A 70 6.90 9.59 -37.83
N PHE A 71 7.34 9.80 -36.58
CA PHE A 71 8.71 10.09 -36.08
C PHE A 71 8.59 10.16 -34.54
N GLY A 72 9.40 9.58 -33.65
CA GLY A 72 10.71 8.94 -33.67
C GLY A 72 11.05 8.62 -32.20
N GLY A 73 11.64 7.45 -31.93
CA GLY A 73 12.03 7.04 -30.58
C GLY A 73 13.20 7.87 -30.02
N ALA A 74 13.17 8.10 -28.71
CA ALA A 74 14.33 8.49 -27.93
C ALA A 74 14.18 7.96 -26.49
N ASP A 75 14.94 6.92 -26.20
CA ASP A 75 15.28 6.46 -24.86
C ASP A 75 15.86 7.58 -23.99
N GLY A 76 15.66 7.46 -22.68
CA GLY A 76 16.64 7.99 -21.73
C GLY A 76 16.29 9.29 -21.02
N LYS A 77 15.13 9.34 -20.36
CA LYS A 77 15.09 9.68 -18.93
C LYS A 77 13.75 9.24 -18.38
N LYS A 78 13.73 8.06 -17.73
CA LYS A 78 12.76 7.74 -16.68
C LYS A 78 12.87 8.86 -15.64
N ARG A 79 12.14 9.97 -15.87
CA ARG A 79 11.61 10.74 -14.76
C ARG A 79 10.92 9.67 -13.94
N ARG A 80 11.44 9.41 -12.74
CA ARG A 80 10.80 8.52 -11.76
C ARG A 80 9.44 9.16 -11.52
N GLY A 81 8.50 8.81 -12.39
CA GLY A 81 7.12 9.21 -12.33
C GLY A 81 6.75 8.89 -10.91
N ARG A 82 6.24 9.90 -10.22
CA ARG A 82 5.69 9.78 -8.89
C ARG A 82 4.73 8.59 -8.98
N ALA A 83 5.19 7.40 -8.57
CA ALA A 83 4.38 6.20 -8.61
C ALA A 83 3.06 6.57 -7.94
N ALA A 84 1.96 6.30 -8.64
CA ALA A 84 0.63 6.54 -8.11
C ALA A 84 0.61 5.91 -6.71
N PRO A 85 0.16 6.64 -5.68
CA PRO A 85 0.07 6.07 -4.36
C PRO A 85 -0.73 4.76 -4.45
N PRO A 86 -0.28 3.67 -3.80
CA PRO A 86 -1.08 2.49 -3.67
C PRO A 86 -2.37 2.93 -2.99
N GLY A 87 -3.52 2.64 -3.61
CA GLY A 87 -4.81 3.14 -3.13
C GLY A 87 -5.18 2.70 -1.70
N ARG A 88 -4.33 1.92 -1.03
CA ARG A 88 -4.43 1.46 0.36
C ARG A 88 -3.05 1.33 1.01
N CYS A 89 -2.98 1.63 2.31
CA CYS A 89 -1.78 1.41 3.14
C CYS A 89 -1.46 -0.08 3.28
N HIS A 90 -0.21 -0.50 3.09
CA HIS A 90 0.19 -1.91 3.20
C HIS A 90 0.16 -2.46 4.65
N SER A 91 0.19 -1.58 5.65
CA SER A 91 0.22 -1.99 7.07
C SER A 91 -1.16 -2.01 7.71
N CYS A 92 -2.06 -1.11 7.33
CA CYS A 92 -3.37 -0.95 7.99
C CYS A 92 -4.54 -0.90 7.01
N ASN A 93 -4.29 -1.11 5.72
CA ASN A 93 -5.27 -1.17 4.61
C ASN A 93 -6.17 0.07 4.44
N ARG A 94 -5.93 1.15 5.18
CA ARG A 94 -6.66 2.41 5.03
C ARG A 94 -6.41 3.04 3.66
N ALA A 95 -7.49 3.41 2.97
CA ALA A 95 -7.46 4.04 1.66
C ALA A 95 -7.27 5.56 1.71
N GLU A 96 -7.69 6.19 2.81
CA GLU A 96 -7.62 7.64 3.01
C GLU A 96 -6.49 8.02 3.97
N THR A 97 -5.62 8.91 3.52
CA THR A 97 -4.54 9.47 4.34
C THR A 97 -4.17 10.85 3.82
N PRO A 98 -3.88 11.83 4.69
CA PRO A 98 -3.47 13.17 4.27
C PRO A 98 -2.12 13.15 3.53
N GLU A 99 -1.26 12.17 3.82
CA GLU A 99 0.01 12.00 3.13
C GLU A 99 0.41 10.51 3.06
N TRP A 100 1.02 10.13 1.93
CA TRP A 100 1.59 8.81 1.69
C TRP A 100 3.09 8.81 1.93
N ARG A 101 3.56 7.96 2.85
CA ARG A 101 4.96 7.81 3.25
C ARG A 101 5.59 6.54 2.64
N ARG A 102 6.92 6.51 2.61
CA ARG A 102 7.69 5.34 2.14
C ARG A 102 7.67 4.23 3.19
N GLY A 103 7.54 3.00 2.73
CA GLY A 103 7.58 1.79 3.55
C GLY A 103 8.63 0.80 3.06
N PRO A 104 8.61 -0.45 3.58
CA PRO A 104 9.56 -1.49 3.20
C PRO A 104 9.48 -1.85 1.72
N ASP A 105 8.28 -1.82 1.15
CA ASP A 105 8.00 -2.16 -0.26
C ASP A 105 8.21 -0.96 -1.23
N GLY A 106 8.83 0.12 -0.76
CA GLY A 106 9.21 1.25 -1.60
C GLY A 106 8.40 2.54 -1.37
N ALA A 107 8.31 3.36 -2.43
CA ALA A 107 7.78 4.71 -2.31
C ALA A 107 6.25 4.73 -2.15
N ARG A 108 5.76 5.55 -1.20
CA ARG A 108 4.33 5.79 -0.93
C ARG A 108 3.50 4.59 -0.47
N THR A 109 4.11 3.53 0.06
CA THR A 109 3.37 2.30 0.43
C THR A 109 2.60 2.36 1.74
N LEU A 110 2.84 3.38 2.58
CA LEU A 110 2.24 3.51 3.91
C LEU A 110 1.47 4.82 4.08
N CYS A 111 0.44 4.81 4.92
CA CYS A 111 -0.22 6.04 5.38
C CYS A 111 0.70 6.85 6.32
N ASN A 112 0.26 8.06 6.69
CA ASN A 112 1.05 8.96 7.53
C ASN A 112 1.45 8.32 8.87
N ALA A 113 0.50 7.70 9.57
CA ALA A 113 0.75 7.07 10.88
C ALA A 113 1.71 5.87 10.78
N CYS A 114 1.44 4.93 9.87
CA CYS A 114 2.27 3.74 9.68
C CYS A 114 3.68 4.09 9.19
N GLY A 115 3.82 5.08 8.31
CA GLY A 115 5.11 5.52 7.79
C GLY A 115 5.99 6.20 8.84
N LEU A 116 5.40 6.97 9.76
CA LEU A 116 6.14 7.55 10.89
C LEU A 116 6.65 6.47 11.84
N HIS A 117 5.83 5.45 12.12
CA HIS A 117 6.23 4.31 12.94
C HIS A 117 7.38 3.54 12.30
N TYR A 118 7.25 3.22 11.00
CA TYR A 118 8.29 2.54 10.24
C TYR A 118 9.61 3.31 10.24
N ALA A 119 9.59 4.63 9.97
CA ALA A 119 10.79 5.46 10.02
C ALA A 119 11.47 5.49 11.40
N LYS A 120 10.69 5.38 12.49
CA LYS A 120 11.24 5.25 13.85
C LYS A 120 11.92 3.89 14.05
N LEU A 121 11.30 2.82 13.57
CA LEU A 121 11.83 1.46 13.68
C LEU A 121 13.11 1.28 12.84
N THR A 122 13.12 1.75 11.59
CA THR A 122 14.30 1.67 10.71
C THR A 122 15.49 2.41 11.31
N ARG A 123 15.30 3.62 11.87
CA ARG A 123 16.38 4.38 12.53
C ARG A 123 16.96 3.64 13.73
N LYS A 124 16.12 3.00 14.55
CA LYS A 124 16.56 2.20 15.70
C LYS A 124 17.34 0.95 15.27
N ASN A 125 17.01 0.37 14.11
CA ASN A 125 17.73 -0.78 13.58
C ASN A 125 19.09 -0.41 12.97
N THR A 126 19.19 0.72 12.26
CA THR A 126 20.46 1.24 11.73
C THR A 126 21.48 1.54 12.84
N MET A 127 21.06 2.06 14.00
CA MET A 127 21.95 2.28 15.15
C MET A 127 22.47 0.98 15.80
N LYS A 128 21.79 -0.15 15.64
CA LYS A 128 22.28 -1.46 16.10
C LYS A 128 23.24 -2.11 15.11
N GLN A 129 23.15 -1.76 13.83
CA GLN A 129 24.01 -2.30 12.78
C GLN A 129 25.42 -1.66 12.76
N SER A 130 25.60 -0.48 13.37
CA SER A 130 26.90 0.21 13.45
C SER A 130 27.84 -0.29 14.56
N GLN A 131 27.47 -1.28 15.37
CA GLN A 131 28.35 -1.88 16.39
C GLN A 131 28.94 -3.25 15.98
N GLY A 132 28.90 -3.62 14.69
CA GLY A 132 29.31 -4.95 14.22
C GLY A 132 30.32 -5.00 13.06
N SER A 133 30.94 -3.89 12.66
CA SER A 133 31.90 -3.92 11.53
C SER A 133 32.95 -2.82 11.62
N SER A 134 33.86 -2.98 12.58
CA SER A 134 35.18 -2.36 12.55
C SER A 134 36.11 -3.19 11.67
N SER A 135 36.27 -2.82 10.40
CA SER A 135 37.45 -3.13 9.55
C SER A 135 37.24 -2.52 8.15
N GLY A 136 38.08 -1.56 7.76
CA GLY A 136 38.17 -1.12 6.36
C GLY A 136 38.35 0.37 6.14
N SER A 137 39.48 0.89 6.59
CA SER A 137 40.03 2.22 6.30
C SER A 137 40.18 2.55 4.81
N SER A 138 39.72 3.73 4.37
CA SER A 138 40.44 4.53 3.37
C SER A 138 40.15 6.02 3.53
N LEU A 139 40.96 6.60 4.41
CA LEU A 139 41.49 7.96 4.45
C LEU A 139 41.23 8.84 3.20
N ARG A 140 40.68 10.04 3.43
CA ARG A 140 41.25 11.32 2.92
C ARG A 140 40.59 12.54 3.60
N PRO A 141 41.28 13.23 4.52
CA PRO A 141 40.94 14.60 4.89
C PRO A 141 41.78 15.58 4.04
N LYS A 142 41.14 16.60 3.48
CA LYS A 142 41.79 17.80 2.93
C LYS A 142 41.04 18.97 3.60
N SER A 143 41.48 19.34 4.80
CA SER A 143 42.37 20.48 5.06
C SER A 143 41.71 21.83 4.75
N MET A 144 41.65 22.59 5.83
CA MET A 144 41.32 24.00 6.06
C MET A 144 41.82 25.01 5.01
N GLU A 145 40.96 26.00 4.70
CA GLU A 145 41.20 27.46 4.56
C GLU A 145 39.82 28.05 4.15
N GLY A 146 39.14 28.89 4.92
CA GLY A 146 39.48 30.31 5.10
C GLY A 146 38.84 31.17 4.00
N GLN A 147 37.65 31.72 4.26
CA GLN A 147 37.27 33.14 4.05
C GLN A 147 35.76 33.33 3.89
N THR A 148 35.22 34.04 4.86
CA THR A 148 33.99 34.82 4.81
C THR A 148 34.05 35.86 3.68
N SER A 149 33.04 35.90 2.80
CA SER A 149 32.58 37.18 2.25
C SER A 149 31.19 37.09 1.59
N PRO A 150 30.33 38.11 1.76
CA PRO A 150 28.94 38.11 1.31
C PRO A 150 28.76 38.76 -0.06
N ARG A 151 27.77 38.28 -0.83
CA ARG A 151 27.20 38.94 -2.02
C ARG A 151 25.76 38.43 -2.15
N ARG A 152 24.74 39.19 -2.53
CA ARG A 152 24.48 40.62 -2.72
C ARG A 152 22.94 40.72 -2.77
#